data_AF-A0A943FLB4-F1
#
_entry.id   AF-A0A943FLB4-F1
#
_cell.length_a   1.000
_cell.length_b   1.000
_cell.length_c   1.000
_cell.angle_alpha   90.00
_cell.angle_beta   90.00
_cell.angle_gamma   90.00
#
_symmetry.space_group_name_H-M   'P 1'
#
loop_
_entity.id
_entity.type
_entity.pdbx_description
1 polymer ?
#
loop_
_entity_poly.entity_id
_entity_poly.type
_entity_poly.pdbx_seq_one_letter_code
_entity_poly.pdbx_strand_id
1 'polypeptide(L)'
;MMNRRFFALSLCACLLLAGCGAPGAAAGSAPESAPPQQEETLSTPYAVDFRLTSGHHTAGIDFPAGVYDLEAIQWCGTVTSSNDAISLDMGTPEYNTDGQSHYEQAAEGVDLPAGTVLSLSGGVTLRLTCPDADPAPLMPREQDITEDVKLTPGKYTAGADFPAGVYDFTALNGVGNVESSNMHDGGICDVMGTTWRIAEGFGFCNQKYENISLPEGTALNISGVDLLLTPSE
;
A
#
# COMPACT_ATOMS: atom_id res chain seq x y z
N MET A 1 9.74 3.20 -38.74
CA MET A 1 10.33 2.29 -39.76
C MET A 1 11.16 1.27 -39.00
N MET A 2 10.58 0.27 -38.33
CA MET A 2 10.10 -1.02 -38.84
C MET A 2 11.04 -1.69 -39.85
N ASN A 3 11.79 -2.70 -39.38
CA ASN A 3 11.97 -4.03 -39.99
C ASN A 3 12.84 -4.87 -39.01
N ARG A 4 12.33 -5.90 -38.30
CA ARG A 4 11.99 -7.28 -38.76
C ARG A 4 13.18 -7.88 -39.54
N ARG A 5 13.77 -9.04 -39.20
CA ARG A 5 13.15 -10.36 -38.98
C ARG A 5 14.09 -11.35 -38.26
N PHE A 6 13.44 -12.31 -37.61
CA PHE A 6 13.93 -13.59 -37.09
C PHE A 6 14.37 -14.59 -38.18
N PHE A 7 15.04 -15.65 -37.70
CA PHE A 7 14.89 -17.08 -38.02
C PHE A 7 15.90 -17.79 -38.97
N ALA A 8 16.56 -18.79 -38.36
CA ALA A 8 16.63 -20.21 -38.74
C ALA A 8 17.68 -20.79 -39.72
N LEU A 9 18.18 -21.94 -39.25
CA LEU A 9 18.57 -23.19 -39.95
C LEU A 9 19.80 -23.13 -40.85
N SER A 10 20.88 -23.82 -40.46
CA SER A 10 21.11 -25.26 -40.66
C SER A 10 21.31 -25.62 -42.14
N LEU A 11 22.58 -25.86 -42.50
CA LEU A 11 22.92 -26.68 -43.66
C LEU A 11 24.16 -27.51 -43.34
N CYS A 12 23.92 -28.82 -43.29
CA CYS A 12 24.89 -29.89 -43.16
C CYS A 12 25.51 -30.20 -44.53
N ALA A 13 26.82 -30.49 -44.59
CA ALA A 13 27.40 -31.20 -45.72
C ALA A 13 28.73 -31.91 -45.35
N CYS A 14 28.70 -33.24 -45.54
CA CYS A 14 29.81 -34.13 -45.96
C CYS A 14 30.90 -34.44 -44.90
N LEU A 15 31.44 -35.65 -44.75
CA LEU A 15 31.55 -36.85 -45.58
C LEU A 15 31.62 -38.11 -44.69
N LEU A 16 31.05 -39.22 -45.18
CA LEU A 16 31.26 -40.57 -44.68
C LEU A 16 32.59 -41.13 -45.24
N LEU A 17 33.43 -41.70 -44.39
CA LEU A 17 34.25 -42.87 -44.73
C LEU A 17 34.21 -43.88 -43.59
N ALA A 18 33.79 -45.09 -43.94
CA ALA A 18 33.79 -46.26 -43.09
C ALA A 18 35.21 -46.82 -42.92
N GLY A 19 35.55 -47.23 -41.70
CA GLY A 19 36.76 -47.97 -41.37
C GLY A 19 36.51 -48.83 -40.14
N CYS A 20 36.64 -50.14 -40.30
CA CYS A 20 36.22 -51.19 -39.39
C CYS A 20 37.18 -51.35 -38.19
N GLY A 21 36.65 -51.62 -36.99
CA GLY A 21 37.44 -52.16 -35.88
C GLY A 21 36.83 -51.92 -34.50
N ALA A 22 36.43 -52.99 -33.82
CA ALA A 22 36.18 -53.06 -32.37
C ALA A 22 36.77 -54.39 -31.87
N PRO A 23 36.93 -54.64 -30.54
CA PRO A 23 36.72 -53.77 -29.38
C PRO A 23 37.93 -53.73 -28.42
N GLY A 24 38.02 -52.72 -27.56
CA GLY A 24 39.07 -52.64 -26.55
C GLY A 24 38.74 -51.70 -25.39
N ALA A 25 38.12 -52.29 -24.36
CA ALA A 25 38.12 -51.94 -22.94
C ALA A 25 38.08 -50.45 -22.49
N ALA A 26 37.04 -50.19 -21.70
CA ALA A 26 36.83 -49.02 -20.89
C ALA A 26 37.97 -48.74 -19.88
N ALA A 27 38.33 -47.46 -19.76
CA ALA A 27 38.66 -46.79 -18.50
C ALA A 27 38.48 -45.29 -18.72
N GLY A 28 37.25 -44.81 -18.50
CA GLY A 28 36.92 -43.39 -18.55
C GLY A 28 37.57 -42.68 -17.36
N SER A 29 38.39 -41.69 -17.66
CA SER A 29 38.83 -40.65 -16.73
C SER A 29 37.61 -39.88 -16.23
N ALA A 30 37.46 -39.82 -14.90
CA ALA A 30 36.48 -38.97 -14.24
C ALA A 30 36.76 -37.50 -14.57
N PRO A 31 35.76 -36.67 -14.91
CA PRO A 31 35.94 -35.23 -14.87
C PRO A 31 35.90 -34.79 -13.41
N GLU A 32 36.96 -34.08 -13.01
CA GLU A 32 37.10 -33.41 -11.73
C GLU A 32 35.92 -32.45 -11.52
N SER A 33 35.13 -32.70 -10.49
CA SER A 33 33.99 -31.90 -10.09
C SER A 33 34.45 -30.51 -9.64
N ALA A 34 34.03 -29.47 -10.36
CA ALA A 34 34.17 -28.09 -9.91
C ALA A 34 33.52 -27.89 -8.53
N PRO A 35 34.09 -27.04 -7.65
CA PRO A 35 33.49 -26.79 -6.34
C PRO A 35 32.13 -26.10 -6.50
N PRO A 36 31.16 -26.36 -5.61
CA PRO A 36 29.87 -25.69 -5.66
C PRO A 36 30.08 -24.19 -5.48
N GLN A 37 29.63 -23.41 -6.45
CA GLN A 37 29.50 -21.97 -6.30
C GLN A 37 28.40 -21.72 -5.26
N GLN A 38 28.81 -21.21 -4.11
CA GLN A 38 27.91 -20.58 -3.16
C GLN A 38 27.25 -19.42 -3.91
N GLU A 39 25.95 -19.54 -4.21
CA GLU A 39 25.13 -18.40 -4.56
C GLU A 39 25.07 -17.50 -3.31
N GLU A 40 26.05 -16.60 -3.18
CA GLU A 40 25.81 -15.35 -2.48
C GLU A 40 24.75 -14.62 -3.29
N THR A 41 23.49 -14.77 -2.88
CA THR A 41 22.45 -13.83 -3.28
C THR A 41 22.88 -12.48 -2.72
N LEU A 42 23.60 -11.69 -3.53
CA LEU A 42 23.65 -10.25 -3.35
C LEU A 42 22.20 -9.78 -3.40
N SER A 43 21.58 -9.66 -2.23
CA SER A 43 20.33 -8.95 -2.06
C SER A 43 20.65 -7.49 -2.41
N THR A 44 20.44 -7.12 -3.67
CA THR A 44 20.30 -5.71 -4.00
C THR A 44 19.18 -5.17 -3.09
N PRO A 45 19.42 -4.14 -2.29
CA PRO A 45 18.39 -3.55 -1.43
C PRO A 45 17.15 -3.27 -2.28
N TYR A 46 16.01 -3.85 -1.90
CA TYR A 46 14.76 -3.71 -2.62
C TYR A 46 14.11 -2.40 -2.17
N ALA A 47 14.55 -1.31 -2.79
CA ALA A 47 13.96 0.00 -2.56
C ALA A 47 12.48 -0.04 -3.00
N VAL A 48 11.60 0.19 -2.04
CA VAL A 48 10.15 0.26 -2.26
C VAL A 48 9.67 1.70 -2.19
N ASP A 49 8.70 2.03 -3.06
CA ASP A 49 8.02 3.32 -3.12
C ASP A 49 6.51 3.06 -3.04
N PHE A 50 5.90 3.48 -1.93
CA PHE A 50 4.45 3.40 -1.74
C PHE A 50 3.85 4.79 -1.69
N ARG A 51 2.59 4.87 -2.13
CA ARG A 51 1.76 6.07 -1.95
C ARG A 51 0.58 5.71 -1.07
N LEU A 52 0.51 6.35 0.10
CA LEU A 52 -0.59 6.16 1.02
C LEU A 52 -1.43 7.43 1.09
N THR A 53 -2.74 7.25 1.14
CA THR A 53 -3.72 8.32 1.35
C THR A 53 -4.35 8.20 2.73
N SER A 54 -5.31 9.06 3.07
CA SER A 54 -6.03 9.00 4.34
C SER A 54 -6.57 7.59 4.61
N GLY A 55 -6.34 7.09 5.82
CA GLY A 55 -6.62 5.70 6.18
C GLY A 55 -5.78 5.19 7.33
N HIS A 56 -6.08 3.96 7.76
CA HIS A 56 -5.31 3.23 8.76
C HIS A 56 -4.52 2.09 8.11
N HIS A 57 -3.25 2.34 7.77
CA HIS A 57 -2.41 1.41 7.02
C HIS A 57 -1.52 0.60 7.96
N THR A 58 -1.60 -0.72 7.90
CA THR A 58 -0.88 -1.68 8.74
C THR A 58 0.36 -2.22 8.04
N ALA A 59 1.53 -2.01 8.62
CA ALA A 59 2.77 -2.61 8.17
C ALA A 59 2.70 -4.15 8.20
N GLY A 60 3.16 -4.80 7.13
CA GLY A 60 3.01 -6.23 6.88
C GLY A 60 1.69 -6.64 6.21
N ILE A 61 0.70 -5.74 6.10
CA ILE A 61 -0.58 -5.99 5.41
C ILE A 61 -0.72 -5.06 4.20
N ASP A 62 -0.70 -3.74 4.43
CA ASP A 62 -0.94 -2.74 3.37
C ASP A 62 0.37 -2.30 2.68
N PHE A 63 1.48 -2.35 3.42
CA PHE A 63 2.83 -2.09 2.95
C PHE A 63 3.83 -2.93 3.78
N PRO A 64 5.04 -3.22 3.31
CA PRO A 64 6.01 -4.03 4.04
C PRO A 64 6.40 -3.43 5.39
N ALA A 65 6.88 -4.27 6.30
CA ALA A 65 7.52 -3.76 7.51
C ALA A 65 8.90 -3.17 7.16
N GLY A 66 9.32 -2.12 7.86
CA GLY A 66 10.62 -1.52 7.63
C GLY A 66 10.78 -0.14 8.26
N VAL A 67 11.92 0.47 7.96
CA VAL A 67 12.27 1.84 8.39
C VAL A 67 12.13 2.76 7.19
N TYR A 68 11.21 3.72 7.27
CA TYR A 68 10.77 4.53 6.14
C TYR A 68 11.21 5.99 6.24
N ASP A 69 11.57 6.55 5.09
CA ASP A 69 11.55 7.98 4.86
C ASP A 69 10.19 8.37 4.26
N LEU A 70 9.51 9.31 4.92
CA LEU A 70 8.19 9.80 4.56
C LEU A 70 8.31 11.18 3.91
N GLU A 71 7.61 11.40 2.80
CA GLU A 71 7.50 12.70 2.15
C GLU A 71 6.03 13.05 1.89
N ALA A 72 5.57 14.22 2.33
CA ALA A 72 4.28 14.75 1.96
C ALA A 72 4.30 15.23 0.50
N ILE A 73 3.56 14.55 -0.37
CA ILE A 73 3.56 14.84 -1.81
C ILE A 73 2.29 15.53 -2.29
N GLN A 74 1.20 15.47 -1.52
CA GLN A 74 -0.03 16.22 -1.78
C GLN A 74 -0.72 16.58 -0.47
N TRP A 75 -1.37 17.76 -0.46
CA TRP A 75 -2.22 18.24 0.62
C TRP A 75 -1.47 18.37 1.97
N CYS A 76 -2.21 18.46 3.06
CA CYS A 76 -1.70 18.49 4.42
C CYS A 76 -2.65 17.73 5.36
N GLY A 77 -2.16 17.31 6.52
CA GLY A 77 -2.94 16.52 7.46
C GLY A 77 -2.10 15.94 8.59
N THR A 78 -2.71 15.13 9.43
CA THR A 78 -2.03 14.53 10.58
C THR A 78 -1.59 13.11 10.25
N VAL A 79 -0.36 12.77 10.64
CA VAL A 79 0.27 11.46 10.45
C VAL A 79 0.71 10.93 11.80
N THR A 80 0.17 9.78 12.20
CA THR A 80 0.50 9.13 13.47
C THR A 80 0.78 7.65 13.27
N SER A 81 1.59 7.05 14.15
CA SER A 81 1.76 5.60 14.19
C SER A 81 1.36 5.03 15.56
N SER A 82 0.82 3.81 15.56
CA SER A 82 0.38 3.12 16.78
C SER A 82 1.52 2.73 17.73
N ASN A 83 2.78 2.82 17.26
CA ASN A 83 3.98 2.57 18.04
C ASN A 83 4.70 3.87 18.47
N ASP A 84 4.06 5.03 18.31
CA ASP A 84 4.59 6.37 18.63
C ASP A 84 5.87 6.78 17.88
N ALA A 85 6.27 6.06 16.82
CA ALA A 85 7.43 6.40 15.99
C ALA A 85 7.24 7.74 15.25
N ILE A 86 6.00 8.12 14.93
CA ILE A 86 5.67 9.43 14.35
C ILE A 86 4.35 9.97 14.90
N SER A 87 4.30 11.28 15.11
CA SER A 87 3.09 12.05 15.40
C SER A 87 3.31 13.49 14.95
N LEU A 88 3.08 13.76 13.66
CA LEU A 88 3.37 15.04 13.03
C LEU A 88 2.18 15.51 12.18
N ASP A 89 1.97 16.82 12.13
CA ASP A 89 1.20 17.42 11.05
C ASP A 89 2.13 17.56 9.84
N MET A 90 1.83 16.83 8.76
CA MET A 90 2.64 16.80 7.54
C MET A 90 1.91 17.42 6.36
N GLY A 91 2.65 18.02 5.42
CA GLY A 91 2.04 18.69 4.27
C GLY A 91 3.04 19.30 3.29
N THR A 92 2.56 19.53 2.07
CA THR A 92 3.37 20.14 1.01
C THR A 92 3.66 21.62 1.30
N PRO A 93 4.76 22.20 0.76
CA PRO A 93 5.18 23.56 1.06
C PRO A 93 4.13 24.66 0.80
N GLU A 94 3.18 24.42 -0.10
CA GLU A 94 2.10 25.37 -0.42
C GLU A 94 1.15 25.65 0.78
N TYR A 95 1.09 24.74 1.76
CA TYR A 95 0.29 24.88 2.98
C TYR A 95 0.99 25.62 4.12
N ASN A 96 2.28 25.96 3.96
CA ASN A 96 3.06 26.76 4.93
C ASN A 96 3.18 28.25 4.51
N THR A 97 2.25 28.76 3.71
CA THR A 97 2.38 30.07 3.06
C THR A 97 1.83 31.26 3.86
N ASP A 98 1.04 31.01 4.92
CA ASP A 98 0.44 32.03 5.78
C ASP A 98 1.35 32.50 6.93
N GLY A 99 2.52 31.88 7.08
CA GLY A 99 3.48 32.16 8.16
C GLY A 99 2.99 31.77 9.57
N GLN A 100 1.91 30.99 9.67
CA GLN A 100 1.33 30.48 10.93
C GLN A 100 1.21 28.95 10.90
N SER A 101 0.91 28.38 9.74
CA SER A 101 0.87 26.95 9.49
C SER A 101 2.30 26.40 9.42
N HIS A 102 2.52 25.31 10.16
CA HIS A 102 3.80 24.63 10.28
C HIS A 102 3.59 23.14 10.08
N TYR A 103 3.45 22.73 8.82
CA TYR A 103 3.47 21.33 8.43
C TYR A 103 4.90 20.88 8.17
N GLU A 104 5.24 19.66 8.58
CA GLU A 104 6.50 19.01 8.23
C GLU A 104 6.42 18.42 6.81
N GLN A 105 7.48 18.59 6.01
CA GLN A 105 7.49 18.09 4.62
C GLN A 105 7.93 16.64 4.54
N ALA A 106 8.80 16.23 5.46
CA ALA A 106 9.40 14.91 5.47
C ALA A 106 9.74 14.46 6.90
N ALA A 107 9.80 13.15 7.09
CA ALA A 107 10.28 12.52 8.30
C ALA A 107 11.15 11.32 7.91
N GLU A 108 12.40 11.31 8.34
CA GLU A 108 13.38 10.26 7.99
C GLU A 108 13.47 9.22 9.12
N GLY A 109 13.73 7.97 8.75
CA GLY A 109 14.03 6.92 9.72
C GLY A 109 12.85 6.49 10.61
N VAL A 110 11.61 6.55 10.11
CA VAL A 110 10.41 6.15 10.85
C VAL A 110 10.31 4.63 10.89
N ASP A 111 10.49 4.04 12.07
CA ASP A 111 10.46 2.58 12.28
C ASP A 111 9.02 2.06 12.36
N LEU A 112 8.62 1.26 11.36
CA LEU A 112 7.29 0.67 11.21
C LEU A 112 7.41 -0.87 11.13
N PRO A 113 7.63 -1.55 12.26
CA PRO A 113 7.65 -3.01 12.30
C PRO A 113 6.27 -3.59 12.00
N ALA A 114 6.23 -4.87 11.59
CA ALA A 114 4.99 -5.57 11.24
C ALA A 114 3.91 -5.43 12.34
N GLY A 115 2.68 -5.13 11.93
CA GLY A 115 1.54 -4.84 12.81
C GLY A 115 1.42 -3.39 13.27
N THR A 116 2.39 -2.52 12.96
CA THR A 116 2.26 -1.08 13.24
C THR A 116 1.23 -0.45 12.32
N VAL A 117 0.29 0.31 12.87
CA VAL A 117 -0.70 1.07 12.10
C VAL A 117 -0.22 2.50 11.91
N LEU A 118 -0.03 2.91 10.67
CA LEU A 118 0.22 4.27 10.24
C LEU A 118 -1.11 4.91 9.82
N SER A 119 -1.57 5.90 10.58
CA SER A 119 -2.84 6.59 10.37
C SER A 119 -2.63 7.96 9.74
N LEU A 120 -3.27 8.18 8.59
CA LEU A 120 -3.25 9.43 7.84
C LEU A 120 -4.66 10.03 7.86
N SER A 121 -4.79 11.32 8.18
CA SER A 121 -6.07 12.05 8.14
C SER A 121 -5.93 13.42 7.49
N GLY A 122 -7.05 14.11 7.25
CA GLY A 122 -7.04 15.48 6.69
C GLY A 122 -6.71 15.58 5.20
N GLY A 123 -6.49 14.44 4.52
CA GLY A 123 -6.30 14.37 3.07
C GLY A 123 -4.85 14.30 2.60
N VAL A 124 -3.87 14.26 3.52
CA VAL A 124 -2.46 14.15 3.17
C VAL A 124 -2.18 12.88 2.36
N THR A 125 -1.38 13.02 1.29
CA THR A 125 -0.81 11.88 0.56
C THR A 125 0.68 11.82 0.85
N LEU A 126 1.14 10.67 1.35
CA LEU A 126 2.55 10.41 1.62
C LEU A 126 3.18 9.54 0.53
N ARG A 127 4.45 9.81 0.22
CA ARG A 127 5.36 8.86 -0.41
C ARG A 127 6.23 8.23 0.66
N LEU A 128 6.22 6.90 0.72
CA LEU A 128 7.01 6.10 1.64
C LEU A 128 8.16 5.46 0.89
N THR A 129 9.40 5.73 1.30
CA THR A 129 10.59 5.10 0.72
C THR A 129 11.29 4.28 1.78
N CYS A 130 11.58 3.01 1.50
CA CYS A 130 12.38 2.16 2.39
C CYS A 130 13.46 1.44 1.58
N PRO A 131 14.75 1.70 1.84
CA PRO A 131 15.86 1.02 1.16
C PRO A 131 15.93 -0.48 1.46
N ASP A 132 15.58 -0.86 2.70
CA ASP A 132 15.76 -2.20 3.25
C ASP A 132 14.42 -2.75 3.80
N ALA A 133 13.35 -2.62 3.02
CA ALA A 133 12.04 -3.15 3.40
C ALA A 133 12.07 -4.67 3.53
N ASP A 134 11.29 -5.22 4.46
CA ASP A 134 11.15 -6.67 4.60
C ASP A 134 10.60 -7.27 3.28
N PRO A 135 11.33 -8.19 2.63
CA PRO A 135 10.90 -8.79 1.36
C PRO A 135 9.78 -9.83 1.53
N ALA A 136 9.35 -10.12 2.77
CA ALA A 136 8.23 -11.00 3.03
C ALA A 136 6.97 -10.52 2.27
N PRO A 137 6.20 -11.44 1.67
CA PRO A 137 4.94 -11.08 1.04
C PRO A 137 3.99 -10.48 2.07
N LEU A 138 3.20 -9.49 1.64
CA LEU A 138 2.16 -8.91 2.47
C LEU A 138 1.15 -9.99 2.88
N MET A 139 0.75 -9.97 4.14
CA MET A 139 -0.34 -10.79 4.64
C MET A 139 -1.66 -10.21 4.13
N PRO A 140 -2.61 -11.06 3.69
CA PRO A 140 -3.94 -10.57 3.32
C PRO A 140 -4.67 -10.03 4.55
N ARG A 141 -5.56 -9.06 4.35
CA ARG A 141 -6.50 -8.66 5.39
C ARG A 141 -7.58 -9.73 5.56
N GLU A 142 -7.57 -10.41 6.71
CA GLU A 142 -8.58 -11.43 7.00
C GLU A 142 -9.92 -10.80 7.36
N GLN A 143 -10.94 -11.00 6.52
CA GLN A 143 -12.33 -10.70 6.81
C GLN A 143 -13.31 -11.49 5.94
N ASP A 144 -14.53 -11.69 6.45
CA ASP A 144 -15.57 -12.50 5.80
C ASP A 144 -16.56 -11.67 4.97
N ILE A 145 -16.47 -10.33 5.02
CA ILE A 145 -17.35 -9.44 4.28
C ILE A 145 -16.90 -9.30 2.82
N THR A 146 -17.83 -9.39 1.89
CA THR A 146 -17.54 -9.38 0.44
C THR A 146 -18.38 -8.40 -0.36
N GLU A 147 -19.38 -7.78 0.27
CA GLU A 147 -20.38 -6.96 -0.42
C GLU A 147 -20.20 -5.49 -0.09
N ASP A 148 -20.33 -4.66 -1.12
CA ASP A 148 -20.39 -3.21 -1.01
C ASP A 148 -21.67 -2.75 -0.30
N VAL A 149 -21.56 -1.74 0.55
CA VAL A 149 -22.69 -1.11 1.24
C VAL A 149 -22.78 0.35 0.84
N LYS A 150 -23.98 0.79 0.41
CA LYS A 150 -24.24 2.21 0.12
C LYS A 150 -25.06 2.82 1.25
N LEU A 151 -24.54 3.87 1.85
CA LEU A 151 -25.19 4.57 2.95
C LEU A 151 -25.42 6.04 2.57
N THR A 152 -26.62 6.54 2.89
CA THR A 152 -26.96 7.97 2.82
C THR A 152 -26.80 8.60 4.20
N PRO A 153 -26.88 9.93 4.37
CA PRO A 153 -26.87 10.55 5.69
C PRO A 153 -27.86 9.90 6.67
N GLY A 154 -27.39 9.59 7.87
CA GLY A 154 -28.11 8.77 8.83
C GLY A 154 -27.25 8.32 10.01
N LYS A 155 -27.84 7.53 10.89
CA LYS A 155 -27.17 6.86 12.02
C LYS A 155 -27.31 5.36 11.84
N TYR A 156 -26.19 4.66 11.88
CA TYR A 156 -26.12 3.23 11.62
C TYR A 156 -25.30 2.55 12.72
N THR A 157 -25.50 1.25 12.87
CA THR A 157 -24.74 0.39 13.79
C THR A 157 -24.22 -0.81 13.01
N ALA A 158 -22.90 -1.00 13.01
CA ALA A 158 -22.25 -2.16 12.41
C ALA A 158 -22.71 -3.46 13.07
N GLY A 159 -22.97 -4.50 12.27
CA GLY A 159 -23.59 -5.75 12.67
C GLY A 159 -25.12 -5.73 12.73
N ALA A 160 -25.76 -4.55 12.78
CA ALA A 160 -27.21 -4.41 12.80
C ALA A 160 -27.78 -3.86 11.48
N ASP A 161 -27.23 -2.74 11.00
CA ASP A 161 -27.68 -2.07 9.78
C ASP A 161 -26.88 -2.48 8.54
N PHE A 162 -25.61 -2.83 8.74
CA PHE A 162 -24.69 -3.36 7.73
C PHE A 162 -23.69 -4.32 8.39
N PRO A 163 -23.04 -5.24 7.67
CA PRO A 163 -22.08 -6.18 8.27
C PRO A 163 -20.94 -5.46 9.00
N ALA A 164 -20.49 -6.02 10.12
CA ALA A 164 -19.29 -5.55 10.79
C ALA A 164 -18.05 -5.98 10.01
N GLY A 165 -17.02 -5.13 9.94
CA GLY A 165 -15.80 -5.43 9.22
C GLY A 165 -14.92 -4.22 8.96
N VAL A 166 -13.96 -4.35 8.07
CA VAL A 166 -13.02 -3.29 7.68
C VAL A 166 -13.34 -2.80 6.28
N TYR A 167 -13.56 -1.50 6.14
CA TYR A 167 -14.05 -0.89 4.92
C TYR A 167 -13.19 0.28 4.44
N ASP A 168 -13.05 0.37 3.13
CA ASP A 168 -12.69 1.58 2.42
C ASP A 168 -13.96 2.41 2.19
N PHE A 169 -13.92 3.67 2.63
CA PHE A 169 -15.00 4.61 2.41
C PHE A 169 -14.71 5.43 1.17
N THR A 170 -15.70 5.56 0.27
CA THR A 170 -15.65 6.46 -0.88
C THR A 170 -16.86 7.39 -0.87
N ALA A 171 -16.62 8.69 -0.96
CA ALA A 171 -17.67 9.69 -1.10
C ALA A 171 -18.30 9.61 -2.50
N LEU A 172 -19.62 9.41 -2.56
CA LEU A 172 -20.37 9.31 -3.81
C LEU A 172 -21.01 10.63 -4.23
N ASN A 173 -21.51 11.40 -3.26
CA ASN A 173 -22.22 12.65 -3.51
C ASN A 173 -22.29 13.50 -2.24
N GLY A 174 -22.23 14.82 -2.38
CA GLY A 174 -22.27 15.76 -1.26
C GLY A 174 -20.94 15.92 -0.54
N VAL A 175 -21.00 16.61 0.60
CA VAL A 175 -19.89 16.91 1.50
C VAL A 175 -20.44 16.95 2.92
N GLY A 176 -19.80 16.28 3.87
CA GLY A 176 -20.12 16.41 5.28
C GLY A 176 -19.37 15.45 6.18
N ASN A 177 -19.77 15.39 7.45
CA ASN A 177 -19.02 14.69 8.49
C ASN A 177 -19.37 13.21 8.53
N VAL A 178 -18.34 12.40 8.73
CA VAL A 178 -18.43 10.95 8.94
C VAL A 178 -17.71 10.62 10.23
N GLU A 179 -18.43 10.06 11.19
CA GLU A 179 -17.96 9.88 12.57
C GLU A 179 -18.35 8.48 13.06
N SER A 180 -17.39 7.69 13.52
CA SER A 180 -17.65 6.42 14.20
C SER A 180 -17.34 6.50 15.69
N SER A 181 -18.04 5.71 16.50
CA SER A 181 -17.85 5.69 17.96
C SER A 181 -16.46 5.23 18.40
N ASN A 182 -15.72 4.55 17.53
CA ASN A 182 -14.35 4.08 17.74
C ASN A 182 -13.29 4.94 17.01
N MET A 183 -13.53 6.25 16.79
CA MET A 183 -12.64 7.14 16.04
C MET A 183 -11.16 7.20 16.52
N HIS A 184 -10.87 6.71 17.72
CA HIS A 184 -9.51 6.64 18.27
C HIS A 184 -8.94 5.20 18.26
N ASP A 185 -9.67 4.25 17.69
CA ASP A 185 -9.35 2.82 17.64
C ASP A 185 -9.77 2.23 16.29
N GLY A 186 -9.11 2.71 15.23
CA GLY A 186 -9.33 2.29 13.83
C GLY A 186 -10.60 2.83 13.15
N GLY A 187 -11.39 3.64 13.85
CA GLY A 187 -12.57 4.32 13.32
C GLY A 187 -12.25 5.66 12.64
N ILE A 188 -13.29 6.38 12.21
CA ILE A 188 -13.15 7.64 11.47
C ILE A 188 -13.79 8.82 12.22
N CYS A 189 -13.17 9.99 12.12
CA CYS A 189 -13.76 11.29 12.42
C CYS A 189 -13.20 12.31 11.44
N ASP A 190 -13.81 12.41 10.26
CA ASP A 190 -13.30 13.27 9.18
C ASP A 190 -14.45 13.83 8.33
N VAL A 191 -14.13 14.86 7.53
CA VAL A 191 -15.03 15.40 6.52
C VAL A 191 -14.80 14.64 5.22
N MET A 192 -15.84 14.03 4.67
CA MET A 192 -15.80 13.37 3.37
C MET A 192 -16.62 14.12 2.33
N GLY A 193 -16.24 14.03 1.06
CA GLY A 193 -16.96 14.68 -0.02
C GLY A 193 -16.41 14.38 -1.41
N THR A 194 -17.18 14.66 -2.46
CA THR A 194 -16.76 14.44 -3.86
C THR A 194 -15.90 15.54 -4.44
N THR A 195 -15.82 16.68 -3.75
CA THR A 195 -14.85 17.74 -4.03
C THR A 195 -13.67 17.59 -3.09
N TRP A 196 -12.54 18.23 -3.37
CA TRP A 196 -11.41 18.25 -2.43
C TRP A 196 -11.38 19.54 -1.59
N ARG A 197 -12.13 20.58 -2.03
CA ARG A 197 -12.39 21.79 -1.26
C ARG A 197 -13.85 21.87 -0.86
N ILE A 198 -14.10 22.30 0.37
CA ILE A 198 -15.42 22.80 0.75
C ILE A 198 -15.60 24.21 0.17
N ALA A 199 -16.79 24.52 -0.36
CA ALA A 199 -17.05 25.64 -1.28
C ALA A 199 -16.89 27.06 -0.70
N GLU A 200 -16.32 27.21 0.49
CA GLU A 200 -16.07 28.50 1.16
C GLU A 200 -14.61 28.71 1.56
N GLY A 201 -13.70 27.86 1.09
CA GLY A 201 -12.25 28.06 1.25
C GLY A 201 -11.66 27.67 2.61
N PHE A 202 -12.43 26.97 3.45
CA PHE A 202 -12.01 26.58 4.81
C PHE A 202 -12.13 25.08 5.05
N GLY A 203 -11.35 24.25 4.36
CA GLY A 203 -11.21 22.84 4.71
C GLY A 203 -11.02 21.91 3.54
N PHE A 204 -10.29 20.82 3.79
CA PHE A 204 -10.16 19.69 2.89
C PHE A 204 -11.22 18.65 3.24
N CYS A 205 -11.60 17.86 2.25
CA CYS A 205 -12.43 16.69 2.49
C CYS A 205 -11.82 15.50 1.78
N ASN A 206 -11.98 14.34 2.41
CA ASN A 206 -11.49 13.08 1.89
C ASN A 206 -12.49 12.51 0.89
N GLN A 207 -12.03 12.28 -0.34
CA GLN A 207 -12.81 11.52 -1.32
C GLN A 207 -12.80 10.02 -0.99
N LYS A 208 -11.67 9.52 -0.49
CA LYS A 208 -11.46 8.16 -0.02
C LYS A 208 -10.84 8.17 1.37
N TYR A 209 -11.22 7.22 2.20
CA TYR A 209 -10.56 6.93 3.48
C TYR A 209 -10.45 5.40 3.62
N GLU A 210 -9.23 4.89 3.74
CA GLU A 210 -8.94 3.46 3.62
C GLU A 210 -8.90 2.76 4.99
N ASN A 211 -9.25 1.47 5.02
CA ASN A 211 -9.05 0.58 6.17
C ASN A 211 -9.74 0.99 7.48
N ILE A 212 -10.99 1.47 7.42
CA ILE A 212 -11.78 1.83 8.62
C ILE A 212 -12.33 0.56 9.27
N SER A 213 -11.93 0.30 10.50
CA SER A 213 -12.42 -0.83 11.30
C SER A 213 -13.74 -0.49 11.97
N LEU A 214 -14.79 -1.26 11.68
CA LEU A 214 -16.13 -1.11 12.25
C LEU A 214 -16.58 -2.44 12.86
N PRO A 215 -16.06 -2.83 14.03
CA PRO A 215 -16.49 -4.04 14.73
C PRO A 215 -17.98 -3.97 15.13
N GLU A 216 -18.58 -5.12 15.42
CA GLU A 216 -19.99 -5.24 15.81
C GLU A 216 -20.33 -4.27 16.95
N GLY A 217 -21.43 -3.54 16.80
CA GLY A 217 -21.88 -2.54 17.76
C GLY A 217 -21.28 -1.15 17.58
N THR A 218 -20.34 -0.96 16.65
CA THR A 218 -19.80 0.38 16.32
C THR A 218 -20.90 1.25 15.72
N ALA A 219 -21.13 2.42 16.32
CA ALA A 219 -22.06 3.42 15.77
C ALA A 219 -21.35 4.25 14.70
N LEU A 220 -22.01 4.47 13.57
CA LEU A 220 -21.56 5.29 12.45
C LEU A 220 -22.59 6.39 12.16
N ASN A 221 -22.18 7.65 12.29
CA ASN A 221 -22.98 8.82 11.97
C ASN A 221 -22.48 9.45 10.66
N ILE A 222 -23.39 9.62 9.71
CA ILE A 222 -23.09 10.21 8.39
C ILE A 222 -23.97 11.44 8.21
N SER A 223 -23.37 12.56 7.82
CA SER A 223 -24.08 13.82 7.54
C SER A 223 -23.63 14.40 6.22
N GLY A 224 -24.55 14.94 5.41
CA GLY A 224 -24.24 15.72 4.21
C GLY A 224 -23.58 14.98 3.03
N VAL A 225 -23.16 13.72 3.20
CA VAL A 225 -22.47 12.92 2.20
C VAL A 225 -23.10 11.52 2.05
N ASP A 226 -23.20 11.04 0.81
CA ASP A 226 -23.51 9.65 0.48
C ASP A 226 -22.21 8.87 0.36
N LEU A 227 -22.14 7.67 0.97
CA LEU A 227 -20.94 6.83 1.02
C LEU A 227 -21.14 5.48 0.32
N LEU A 228 -20.07 5.01 -0.30
CA LEU A 228 -19.84 3.61 -0.62
C LEU A 228 -18.82 3.05 0.37
N LEU A 229 -19.18 1.97 1.04
CA LEU A 229 -18.32 1.18 1.90
C LEU A 229 -17.97 -0.08 1.12
N THR A 230 -16.70 -0.23 0.76
CA THR A 230 -16.17 -1.42 0.07
C THR A 230 -15.30 -2.19 1.05
N PRO A 231 -15.45 -3.51 1.20
CA PRO A 231 -14.54 -4.31 2.04
C PRO A 231 -13.08 -4.04 1.65
N SER A 232 -12.24 -3.70 2.64
CA SER A 232 -10.81 -3.48 2.40
C SER A 232 -10.08 -4.78 2.04
N GLU A 233 -8.99 -4.69 1.28
CA GLU A 233 -8.15 -5.84 0.91
C GLU A 233 -6.88 -5.96 1.78
#